data_AF-A0A132BDY2-F1
#
_entry.id   AF-A0A132BDY2-F1
#
_cell.length_a   1.000
_cell.length_b   1.000
_cell.length_c   1.000
_cell.angle_alpha   90.00
_cell.angle_beta   90.00
_cell.angle_gamma   90.00
#
_symmetry.space_group_name_H-M   'P 1'
#
loop_
_entity.id
_entity.type
_entity.pdbx_description
1 polymer ?
#
loop_
_entity_poly.entity_id
_entity_poly.type
_entity_poly.pdbx_seq_one_letter_code
_entity_poly.pdbx_strand_id
1 'polypeptide(L)' 'SIPIIPISALHGDNIVEKSPKCPWYDGWKTLDRSGMSLLEALDASLERA' A
#
# COMPACT_ATOMS: atom_id res chain seq x y z
N SER A 1 -9.57 8.80 -3.66
CA SER A 1 -8.30 9.34 -3.12
C SER A 1 -7.15 8.60 -3.78
N ILE A 2 -5.94 9.14 -3.72
CA ILE A 2 -4.74 8.52 -4.29
C ILE A 2 -3.98 7.84 -3.13
N PRO A 3 -3.78 6.51 -3.16
CA PRO A 3 -2.95 5.82 -2.17
C PRO A 3 -1.51 6.36 -2.18
N ILE A 4 -0.97 6.68 -1.01
CA ILE A 4 0.44 7.03 -0.81
C ILE A 4 1.05 5.97 0.10
N ILE A 5 2.02 5.23 -0.43
CA ILE A 5 2.70 4.13 0.26
C ILE A 5 4.20 4.42 0.27
N PRO A 6 4.87 4.46 1.44
CA PRO A 6 6.32 4.53 1.50
C PRO A 6 6.90 3.18 1.10
N ILE A 7 7.71 3.12 0.04
CA ILE A 7 8.27 1.86 -0.46
C ILE A 7 9.81 1.89 -0.49
N SER A 8 10.41 0.72 -0.33
CA SER A 8 11.80 0.47 -0.74
C SER A 8 11.83 -0.65 -1.76
N ALA A 9 11.86 -0.29 -3.05
CA ALA A 9 11.78 -1.26 -4.14
C ALA A 9 12.91 -2.31 -4.08
N LEU A 10 14.13 -1.87 -3.75
CA LEU A 10 15.30 -2.75 -3.69
C LEU A 10 15.24 -3.76 -2.54
N HIS A 11 14.61 -3.40 -1.42
CA HIS A 11 14.53 -4.25 -0.22
C HIS A 11 13.17 -4.97 -0.07
N GLY A 12 12.22 -4.70 -0.97
CA GLY A 12 10.88 -5.29 -0.92
C GLY A 12 9.91 -4.64 0.06
N ASP A 13 10.30 -3.55 0.74
CA ASP A 13 9.50 -2.96 1.81
C ASP A 13 8.18 -2.37 1.27
N ASN A 14 7.05 -2.83 1.81
CA ASN A 14 5.68 -2.42 1.47
C ASN A 14 5.26 -2.69 0.00
N ILE A 15 5.94 -3.58 -0.72
CA ILE A 15 5.56 -3.93 -2.10
C ILE A 15 4.40 -4.92 -2.11
N VAL A 16 4.59 -6.09 -1.51
CA VAL A 16 3.58 -7.15 -1.45
C VAL A 16 2.94 -7.21 -0.06
N GLU A 17 3.75 -7.05 0.98
CA GLU A 17 3.34 -7.11 2.40
C GLU A 17 3.88 -5.92 3.19
N LYS A 18 3.28 -5.65 4.36
CA LYS A 18 3.72 -4.56 5.25
C LYS A 18 5.12 -4.83 5.79
N SER A 19 6.03 -3.88 5.63
CA SER A 19 7.36 -3.91 6.23
C SER A 19 7.30 -3.57 7.72
N PRO A 20 7.98 -4.34 8.59
CA PRO A 20 8.14 -3.98 10.00
C PRO A 20 9.07 -2.78 10.21
N LYS A 21 9.84 -2.36 9.19
CA LYS A 21 10.77 -1.23 9.27
C LYS A 21 10.06 0.13 9.24
N CYS A 22 8.78 0.15 8.89
CA CYS A 22 7.95 1.36 8.85
C CYS A 22 6.84 1.27 9.91
N PRO A 23 7.17 1.26 11.23
CA PRO A 23 6.16 1.12 12.28
C PRO A 23 5.21 2.31 12.35
N TRP A 24 5.61 3.47 11.81
CA TRP A 24 4.82 4.70 11.74
C TRP A 24 3.78 4.70 10.61
N TYR A 25 3.86 3.74 9.68
CA TYR A 25 2.95 3.70 8.54
C TYR A 25 1.69 2.91 8.89
N ASP A 26 0.57 3.62 8.94
CA ASP A 26 -0.75 3.07 9.31
C ASP A 26 -1.58 2.59 8.11
N GLY A 27 -1.02 2.63 6.91
CA GLY A 27 -1.69 2.23 5.68
C GLY A 27 -2.29 3.39 4.90
N TRP A 28 -2.74 3.08 3.69
CA TRP A 28 -3.45 3.99 2.81
C TRP A 28 -4.96 3.78 2.92
N LYS A 29 -5.74 4.82 2.63
CA LYS A 29 -7.21 4.77 2.64
C LYS A 29 -7.84 5.45 1.43
N THR A 30 -8.88 4.80 0.93
CA THR A 30 -9.80 5.28 -0.10
C THR A 30 -11.23 5.31 0.43
N LEU A 31 -12.20 5.68 -0.42
CA LEU A 31 -13.60 5.83 -0.02
C LEU A 31 -14.18 4.52 0.53
N ASP A 32 -13.85 3.40 -0.10
CA ASP A 32 -14.41 2.07 0.17
C ASP A 32 -13.34 1.02 0.54
N ARG A 33 -12.04 1.36 0.47
CA ARG A 33 -10.94 0.40 0.71
C ARG A 33 -9.77 0.99 1.47
N SER A 34 -9.01 0.14 2.14
CA SER A 34 -7.74 0.48 2.80
C SER A 34 -6.77 -0.69 2.66
N GLY A 35 -5.48 -0.40 2.76
CA GLY A 35 -4.42 -1.41 2.70
C GLY A 35 -3.09 -0.88 3.21
N MET A 36 -2.07 -1.74 3.16
CA MET A 36 -0.72 -1.52 3.65
C MET A 36 0.34 -1.67 2.55
N SER A 37 0.08 -2.43 1.49
CA SER A 37 1.08 -2.68 0.44
C SER A 37 0.73 -2.03 -0.91
N LEU A 38 1.73 -1.93 -1.78
CA LEU A 38 1.57 -1.48 -3.16
C LEU A 38 0.68 -2.43 -3.96
N LEU A 39 0.82 -3.75 -3.77
CA LEU A 39 -0.01 -4.74 -4.44
C LEU A 39 -1.49 -4.53 -4.12
N GLU A 40 -1.83 -4.38 -2.84
CA GLU A 40 -3.22 -4.11 -2.41
C GLU A 40 -3.77 -2.81 -3.02
N ALA A 41 -2.92 -1.78 -3.16
CA ALA A 41 -3.32 -0.51 -3.77
C ALA A 41 -3.58 -0.66 -5.28
N LEU A 42 -2.80 -1.48 -5.99
CA LEU A 42 -2.99 -1.78 -7.40
C LEU A 42 -4.25 -2.62 -7.63
N ASP A 43 -4.45 -3.68 -6.85
CA ASP A 43 -5.67 -4.51 -6.90
C ASP A 43 -6.91 -3.65 -6.65
N ALA A 44 -6.86 -2.78 -5.64
CA ALA A 44 -7.94 -1.83 -5.34
C ALA A 44 -8.17 -0.77 -6.41
N SER A 45 -7.19 -0.51 -7.28
CA SER A 45 -7.33 0.42 -8.39
C SER A 45 -7.85 -0.27 -9.65
N LEU A 46 -7.39 -1.50 -9.92
CA LEU A 46 -7.81 -2.30 -11.07
C LEU A 46 -9.25 -2.78 -10.95
N GLU A 47 -9.72 -3.16 -9.76
CA GLU A 47 -11.12 -3.55 -9.55
C GLU A 47 -12.13 -2.39 -9.69
N ARG A 48 -11.65 -1.14 -9.77
CA ARG A 48 -12.48 0.03 -10.04
C ARG A 48 -12.48 0.45 -11.52
N ALA A 49 -11.64 -0.16 -12.35
CA ALA A 49 -11.57 0.07 -13.79
C ALA A 49 -12.55 -0.85 -14.53
#